data_AF-A0A7K2ZFA2-F1
#
_entry.id   AF-A0A7K2ZFA2-F1
#
_cell.length_a   1.000
_cell.length_b   1.000
_cell.length_c   1.000
_cell.angle_alpha   90.00
_cell.angle_beta   90.00
_cell.angle_gamma   90.00
#
_symmetry.space_group_name_H-M   'P 1'
#
loop_
_entity.id
_entity.type
_entity.pdbx_description
1 polymer ?
#
loop_
_entity_poly.entity_id
_entity_poly.type
_entity_poly.pdbx_seq_one_letter_code
_entity_poly.pdbx_strand_id
1 'polypeptide(L)' 'MPNPPGPDPRPLTGEPLALDLLNTRWIGAEGPRDLLESEEGLAIWLNSEPVRTHTAALAPPVGRATLDRLLETR' A
#
# COMPACT_ATOMS: atom_id res chain seq x y z
N MET A 1 21.27 1.07 -0.58
CA MET A 1 20.27 1.82 0.21
C MET A 1 18.92 1.63 -0.48
N PRO A 2 17.85 1.22 0.20
CA PRO A 2 16.54 1.20 -0.45
C PRO A 2 16.18 2.64 -0.82
N ASN A 3 15.83 2.86 -2.09
CA ASN A 3 15.37 4.15 -2.58
C ASN A 3 14.12 4.55 -1.75
N PRO A 4 14.00 5.79 -1.24
CA PRO A 4 12.75 6.21 -0.65
C PRO A 4 11.63 5.95 -1.66
N PRO A 5 10.50 5.36 -1.23
CA PRO A 5 9.39 5.14 -2.14
C PRO A 5 9.00 6.47 -2.78
N GLY A 6 8.76 6.45 -4.10
CA GLY A 6 8.26 7.62 -4.82
C GLY A 6 6.91 8.11 -4.26
N PRO A 7 6.41 9.28 -4.69
CA PRO A 7 5.10 9.76 -4.26
C PRO A 7 4.01 8.71 -4.55
N ASP A 8 3.05 8.58 -3.63
CA ASP A 8 1.94 7.62 -3.76
C ASP A 8 1.16 7.91 -5.06
N PRO A 9 1.14 6.98 -6.03
CA PRO A 9 0.54 7.23 -7.34
C PRO A 9 -0.98 7.06 -7.35
N ARG A 10 -1.58 6.63 -6.22
CA ARG A 10 -3.02 6.44 -6.10
C ARG A 10 -3.74 7.79 -6.21
N PRO A 11 -4.88 7.86 -6.91
CA PRO A 11 -5.66 9.10 -7.03
C PRO A 11 -6.37 9.49 -5.72
N LEU A 12 -6.63 8.51 -4.83
CA LEU A 12 -7.32 8.71 -3.55
C LEU A 12 -6.50 8.08 -2.43
N THR A 13 -6.14 8.89 -1.43
CA THR A 13 -5.31 8.54 -0.27
C THR A 13 -5.83 9.25 0.98
N GLY A 14 -5.56 8.72 2.17
CA GLY A 14 -5.96 9.39 3.42
C GLY A 14 -7.39 9.08 3.85
N GLU A 15 -8.05 8.17 3.13
CA GLU A 15 -9.34 7.62 3.52
C GLU A 15 -9.18 6.67 4.72
N PRO A 16 -10.27 6.34 5.45
CA PRO A 16 -10.25 5.30 6.47
C PRO A 16 -9.60 4.00 5.97
N LEU A 17 -8.86 3.30 6.82
CA LEU A 17 -8.00 2.16 6.46
C LEU A 17 -8.66 1.15 5.49
N ALA A 18 -9.92 0.78 5.74
CA ALA A 18 -10.65 -0.15 4.88
C ALA A 18 -10.85 0.40 3.45
N LEU A 19 -11.14 1.68 3.30
CA LEU A 19 -11.26 2.33 1.99
C LEU A 19 -9.88 2.55 1.35
N ASP A 20 -8.87 2.93 2.14
CA ASP A 20 -7.50 3.09 1.63
C ASP A 20 -6.94 1.77 1.06
N LEU A 21 -7.29 0.62 1.68
CA LEU A 21 -6.99 -0.71 1.13
C LEU A 21 -7.68 -0.96 -0.21
N LEU A 22 -8.96 -0.60 -0.36
CA LEU A 22 -9.67 -0.72 -1.65
C LEU A 22 -9.05 0.18 -2.72
N ASN A 23 -8.63 1.40 -2.33
CA ASN A 23 -8.01 2.37 -3.21
C ASN A 23 -6.59 1.98 -3.66
N THR A 24 -6.03 0.87 -3.15
CA THR A 24 -4.81 0.26 -3.74
C THR A 24 -5.05 -0.23 -5.17
N ARG A 25 -6.30 -0.38 -5.61
CA ARG A 25 -6.65 -0.66 -7.01
C ARG A 25 -7.35 0.54 -7.64
N TRP A 26 -6.94 0.90 -8.85
CA TRP A 26 -7.57 1.99 -9.61
C TRP A 26 -7.41 1.80 -11.11
N ILE A 27 -8.12 2.60 -11.90
CA ILE A 27 -7.96 2.66 -13.36
C ILE A 27 -7.08 3.86 -13.69
N GLY A 28 -5.90 3.60 -14.24
CA GLY A 28 -4.99 4.62 -14.78
C GLY A 28 -5.15 4.78 -16.29
N ALA A 29 -4.35 5.67 -16.88
CA ALA A 29 -4.33 5.91 -18.32
C ALA A 29 -4.04 4.64 -19.15
N GLU A 30 -3.19 3.76 -18.61
CA GLU A 30 -2.78 2.50 -19.25
C GLU A 30 -3.69 1.30 -18.87
N GLY A 31 -4.79 1.55 -18.13
CA GLY A 31 -5.70 0.51 -17.65
C GLY A 31 -5.63 0.24 -16.14
N PRO A 32 -6.11 -0.94 -15.68
CA PRO A 32 -6.13 -1.30 -14.27
C PRO A 32 -4.73 -1.34 -13.65
N ARG A 33 -4.62 -0.83 -12.43
CA ARG A 33 -3.40 -0.76 -11.64
C ARG A 33 -3.66 -1.31 -10.25
N ASP A 34 -2.66 -1.96 -9.67
CA ASP A 34 -2.69 -2.43 -8.29
C ASP A 34 -1.39 -2.05 -7.59
N LEU A 35 -1.48 -1.28 -6.51
CA LEU A 35 -0.31 -0.89 -5.73
C LEU A 35 0.33 -2.10 -5.05
N LEU A 36 -0.46 -3.13 -4.71
CA LEU A 36 0.01 -4.31 -3.98
C LEU A 36 0.49 -5.44 -4.91
N GLU A 37 0.89 -5.13 -6.14
CA GLU A 37 1.56 -6.09 -7.04
C GLU A 37 3.08 -6.24 -6.74
N SER A 38 3.64 -5.31 -5.97
CA SER A 38 5.07 -5.22 -5.68
C SER A 38 5.39 -4.86 -4.22
N GLU A 39 6.62 -5.16 -3.79
CA GLU A 39 7.11 -4.79 -2.45
C GLU A 39 7.32 -3.28 -2.33
N GLU A 40 7.65 -2.60 -3.43
CA GLU A 40 7.75 -1.14 -3.49
C GLU A 40 6.39 -0.49 -3.24
N GLY A 41 5.33 -1.03 -3.83
CA GLY A 41 3.98 -0.52 -3.61
C GLY A 41 3.45 -0.87 -2.21
N LEU A 42 3.81 -2.03 -1.65
CA LEU A 42 3.61 -2.30 -0.22
C LEU A 42 4.31 -1.25 0.65
N ALA A 43 5.55 -0.88 0.34
CA ALA A 43 6.30 0.13 1.08
C ALA A 43 5.59 1.50 1.03
N ILE A 44 5.05 1.89 -0.13
CA ILE A 44 4.25 3.11 -0.29
C ILE A 44 3.01 3.03 0.61
N TRP A 45 2.25 1.93 0.53
CA TRP A 45 0.99 1.77 1.25
C TRP A 45 1.19 1.73 2.77
N LEU A 46 2.17 0.98 3.27
CA LEU A 46 2.53 0.97 4.70
C LEU A 46 3.00 2.33 5.20
N ASN A 47 3.45 3.22 4.30
CA ASN A 47 3.79 4.60 4.58
C ASN A 47 2.65 5.59 4.25
N SER A 48 1.42 5.15 4.01
CA SER A 48 0.28 6.08 3.98
C SER A 48 -0.10 6.46 5.41
N GLU A 49 -0.64 7.67 5.61
CA GLU A 49 -1.08 8.14 6.94
C GLU A 49 -2.08 7.18 7.61
N PRO A 50 -3.20 6.77 6.97
CA PRO A 50 -4.17 5.91 7.63
C PRO A 50 -3.57 4.55 7.99
N VAL A 51 -2.70 4.00 7.15
CA VAL A 51 -2.07 2.70 7.41
C VAL A 51 -1.08 2.80 8.56
N ARG A 52 -0.13 3.75 8.50
CA ARG A 52 0.84 3.96 9.59
C ARG A 52 0.14 4.18 10.93
N THR A 53 -0.91 4.98 10.96
CA THR A 53 -1.67 5.27 12.19
C THR A 53 -2.25 3.99 12.79
N HIS A 54 -2.77 3.07 11.97
CA HIS A 54 -3.39 1.83 12.46
C HIS A 54 -2.38 0.69 12.70
N THR A 55 -1.24 0.68 12.01
CA THR A 55 -0.25 -0.40 12.10
C THR A 55 1.00 -0.03 12.92
N ALA A 56 1.08 1.18 13.48
CA ALA A 56 2.26 1.66 14.21
C ALA A 56 2.74 0.69 15.30
N ALA A 57 1.81 0.09 16.05
CA ALA A 57 2.15 -0.86 17.11
C ALA A 57 2.70 -2.20 16.60
N LEU A 58 2.36 -2.57 15.35
CA LEU A 58 2.79 -3.82 14.73
C LEU A 58 4.12 -3.66 13.98
N ALA A 59 4.44 -2.44 13.52
CA ALA A 59 5.62 -2.12 12.70
C ALA A 59 5.90 -3.19 11.62
N PRO A 60 4.93 -3.49 10.75
CA PRO A 60 5.05 -4.60 9.80
C PRO A 60 6.26 -4.38 8.88
N PRO A 61 7.10 -5.40 8.67
CA PRO A 61 8.24 -5.25 7.78
C PRO A 61 7.74 -5.11 6.33
N VAL A 62 8.38 -4.23 5.57
CA VAL A 62 8.25 -4.22 4.12
C VAL A 62 8.93 -5.49 3.59
N GLY A 63 8.18 -6.33 2.91
CA GLY A 63 8.74 -7.52 2.27
C GLY A 63 7.68 -8.50 1.78
N ARG A 64 8.14 -9.47 0.99
CA ARG A 64 7.31 -10.46 0.30
C ARG A 64 6.37 -11.21 1.23
N ALA A 65 6.88 -11.65 2.38
CA ALA A 65 6.06 -12.38 3.36
C ALA A 65 4.87 -11.54 3.87
N THR A 66 5.07 -10.25 4.14
CA THR A 66 3.99 -9.33 4.54
C THR A 66 3.01 -9.11 3.40
N LEU A 67 3.52 -8.94 2.17
CA LEU A 67 2.70 -8.77 0.98
C LEU A 67 1.80 -9.99 0.74
N ASP A 68 2.37 -11.19 0.78
CA ASP A 68 1.64 -12.43 0.55
C ASP A 68 0.51 -12.60 1.57
N ARG A 69 0.78 -12.37 2.87
CA ARG A 69 -0.25 -12.43 3.93
C ARG A 69 -1.34 -11.39 3.76
N LEU A 70 -0.99 -10.19 3.32
CA LEU A 70 -1.98 -9.16 3.03
C LEU A 70 -2.87 -9.58 1.86
N LEU A 71 -2.30 -10.10 0.79
CA LEU A 71 -3.03 -10.56 -0.39
C LEU A 71 -3.93 -11.77 -0.10
N GLU A 72 -3.55 -12.64 0.83
CA GLU A 72 -4.40 -13.75 1.30
C GLU A 72 -5.70 -13.28 2.00
N THR A 73 -5.69 -12.06 2.54
CA THR A 73 -6.77 -11.54 3.40
C THR A 73 -7.53 -10.37 2.78
N ARG A 74 -7.12 -9.92 1.58
CA ARG A 74 -7.68 -8.78 0.86
C ARG A 74 -8.89 -9.14 0.01
#